data_AF-X6NZ16-F1
#
_entry.id   AF-X6NZ16-F1
#
_cell.length_a   1.000
_cell.length_b   1.000
_cell.length_c   1.000
_cell.angle_alpha   90.00
_cell.angle_beta   90.00
_cell.angle_gamma   90.00
#
_symmetry.space_group_name_H-M   'P 1'
#
loop_
_entity.id
_entity.type
_entity.pdbx_description
1 polymer ?
#
loop_
_entity_poly.entity_id
_entity_poly.type
_entity_poly.pdbx_seq_one_letter_code
_entity_poly.pdbx_strand_id
1 'polypeptide(L)'
;MASNGKVVKECYIMFQSDERFHEHLKNFAENDPVQHRRSTSLMDVRTFVVDFLRTDFDNITAMLQKLLRYVEHKVSKEKIDNLNTICLSWNTIVQDIMDPQGWLHQKDKELLETIESVYFCEDKIPNLQIKCSLPAKVSANKEEKKDESKSDDLMTQETFEQLTDRLLMYMTGDASGVDTEVLTQKGFSGMTSEDTVNWLQTHKKQIPSMDTDTFSVVLKRISLQSISGRVLCSFIKKNARDIRNILVGQDAHPSVNVEQIVTELTKIIKFEMLKEKIKNDLIPKFDIFKNIAKKRMEYHALGGREGLDDEQIIEFKKSETEIKGIEEQWGKRLSRWSAYVADLRKRYNVLSYFTVNDMRSLNTNLQKYFQQGNKIDLLADIASKISFINPNLSIRDIEQSINLKKQWNADVKDWLYQLGEFLSNSKAQR
;
A
#
# COMPACT_ATOMS: atom_id res chain seq x y z
N MET A 1 21.98 -28.05 -5.82
CA MET A 1 23.01 -28.22 -4.77
C MET A 1 24.20 -27.27 -4.91
N ALA A 2 24.57 -26.76 -6.10
CA ALA A 2 25.63 -25.75 -6.26
C ALA A 2 25.31 -24.36 -5.65
N SER A 3 24.04 -24.01 -5.42
CA SER A 3 23.60 -22.73 -4.84
C SER A 3 23.96 -22.56 -3.36
N ASN A 4 24.02 -23.65 -2.59
CA ASN A 4 24.25 -23.58 -1.14
C ASN A 4 25.70 -23.21 -0.78
N GLY A 5 26.67 -23.55 -1.65
CA GLY A 5 28.08 -23.25 -1.39
C GLY A 5 28.39 -21.75 -1.40
N LYS A 6 27.72 -20.98 -2.29
CA LYS A 6 27.86 -19.52 -2.35
C LYS A 6 27.24 -18.87 -1.12
N VAL A 7 26.02 -19.27 -0.75
CA VAL A 7 25.31 -18.78 0.45
C VAL A 7 26.14 -19.01 1.71
N VAL A 8 26.64 -20.24 1.91
CA VAL A 8 27.45 -20.57 3.10
C VAL A 8 28.72 -19.72 3.16
N LYS A 9 29.38 -19.51 2.01
CA LYS A 9 30.59 -18.68 1.93
C LYS A 9 30.30 -17.21 2.24
N GLU A 10 29.22 -16.65 1.69
CA GLU A 10 28.82 -15.26 1.95
C GLU A 10 28.40 -15.06 3.41
N CYS A 11 27.58 -15.96 3.96
CA CYS A 11 27.22 -15.95 5.38
C CYS A 11 28.47 -16.03 6.29
N TYR A 12 29.44 -16.88 5.94
CA TYR A 12 30.69 -16.99 6.70
C TYR A 12 31.53 -15.71 6.64
N ILE A 13 31.59 -15.06 5.48
CA ILE A 13 32.31 -13.78 5.31
C ILE A 13 31.60 -12.64 6.04
N MET A 14 30.27 -12.61 6.01
CA MET A 14 29.46 -11.54 6.60
C MET A 14 29.38 -11.66 8.13
N PHE A 15 29.24 -12.89 8.65
CA PHE A 15 29.05 -13.18 10.07
C PHE A 15 30.30 -13.81 10.70
N GLN A 16 31.45 -13.15 10.51
CA GLN A 16 32.74 -13.60 11.06
C GLN A 16 32.79 -13.57 12.59
N SER A 17 31.92 -12.80 13.25
CA SER A 17 31.83 -12.72 14.71
C SER A 17 30.40 -12.65 15.19
N ASP A 18 30.19 -12.97 16.47
CA ASP A 18 28.89 -12.84 17.13
C ASP A 18 28.44 -11.37 17.12
N GLU A 19 29.35 -10.42 17.35
CA GLU A 19 29.03 -8.98 17.34
C GLU A 19 28.52 -8.53 15.97
N ARG A 20 29.20 -8.90 14.88
CA ARG A 20 28.77 -8.55 13.51
C ARG A 20 27.41 -9.16 13.17
N PHE A 21 27.15 -10.38 13.62
CA PHE A 21 25.85 -11.03 13.43
C PHE A 21 24.74 -10.27 14.17
N HIS A 22 24.96 -9.90 15.43
CA HIS A 22 23.96 -9.18 16.23
C HIS A 22 23.72 -7.76 15.71
N GLU A 23 24.78 -7.04 15.33
CA GLU A 23 24.68 -5.70 14.75
C GLU A 23 23.90 -5.74 13.43
N HIS A 24 24.21 -6.70 12.56
CA HIS A 24 23.51 -6.87 11.29
C HIS A 24 22.01 -7.15 11.48
N LEU A 25 21.65 -8.08 12.38
CA LEU A 25 20.24 -8.39 12.63
C LEU A 25 19.48 -7.27 13.36
N LYS A 26 20.18 -6.45 14.15
CA LYS A 26 19.61 -5.27 14.79
C LYS A 26 19.27 -4.19 13.75
N ASN A 27 20.19 -3.93 12.82
CA ASN A 27 19.97 -3.01 11.71
C ASN A 27 18.89 -3.54 10.75
N PHE A 28 18.85 -4.86 10.51
CA PHE A 28 17.82 -5.52 9.70
C PHE A 28 16.39 -5.38 10.26
N ALA A 29 16.28 -5.33 11.58
CA ALA A 29 15.01 -5.20 12.29
C ALA A 29 14.56 -3.74 12.46
N GLU A 30 15.39 -2.77 12.07
CA GLU A 30 15.15 -1.36 12.34
C GLU A 30 13.99 -0.89 11.46
N ASN A 31 12.81 -0.69 12.09
CA ASN A 31 11.57 -0.16 11.52
C ASN A 31 10.57 -1.16 10.87
N ASP A 32 10.79 -2.48 10.93
CA ASP A 32 9.82 -3.48 10.44
C ASP A 32 9.47 -4.50 11.55
N PRO A 33 8.22 -4.56 12.05
CA PRO A 33 7.81 -5.49 13.11
C PRO A 33 7.95 -6.98 12.75
N VAL A 34 7.76 -7.33 11.48
CA VAL A 34 7.89 -8.71 10.98
C VAL A 34 9.36 -9.10 10.90
N GLN A 35 10.21 -8.20 10.40
CA GLN A 35 11.65 -8.43 10.37
C GLN A 35 12.27 -8.40 11.77
N HIS A 36 11.74 -7.56 12.67
CA HIS A 36 12.12 -7.58 14.08
C HIS A 36 11.83 -8.94 14.73
N ARG A 37 10.61 -9.47 14.52
CA ARG A 37 10.27 -10.81 15.02
C ARG A 37 11.20 -11.87 14.45
N ARG A 38 11.49 -11.84 13.14
CA ARG A 38 12.41 -12.79 12.49
C ARG A 38 13.83 -12.68 13.03
N SER A 39 14.37 -11.46 13.19
CA SER A 39 15.69 -11.23 13.78
C SER A 39 15.79 -11.81 15.18
N THR A 40 14.84 -11.48 16.05
CA THR A 40 14.84 -11.96 17.44
C THR A 40 14.73 -13.49 17.48
N SER A 41 13.79 -14.08 16.73
CA SER A 41 13.68 -15.54 16.64
C SER A 41 14.96 -16.19 16.11
N LEU A 42 15.67 -15.55 15.18
CA LEU A 42 16.90 -16.09 14.59
C LEU A 42 18.08 -16.01 15.57
N MET A 43 18.19 -14.91 16.33
CA MET A 43 19.15 -14.77 17.43
C MET A 43 18.94 -15.87 18.48
N ASP A 44 17.69 -16.11 18.89
CA ASP A 44 17.35 -17.11 19.89
C ASP A 44 17.68 -18.53 19.42
N VAL A 45 17.26 -18.86 18.18
CA VAL A 45 17.54 -20.18 17.59
C VAL A 45 19.05 -20.39 17.40
N ARG A 46 19.78 -19.37 16.93
CA ARG A 46 21.24 -19.46 16.77
C ARG A 46 21.93 -19.65 18.11
N THR A 47 21.59 -18.84 19.11
CA THR A 47 22.17 -18.95 20.46
C THR A 47 21.98 -20.36 21.00
N PHE A 48 20.76 -20.90 20.87
CA PHE A 48 20.48 -22.28 21.24
C PHE A 48 21.36 -23.29 20.49
N VAL A 49 21.43 -23.20 19.16
CA VAL A 49 22.21 -24.16 18.34
C VAL A 49 23.70 -24.06 18.68
N VAL A 50 24.25 -22.85 18.81
CA VAL A 50 25.66 -22.62 19.13
C VAL A 50 25.98 -23.14 20.54
N ASP A 51 25.16 -22.84 21.54
CA ASP A 51 25.36 -23.31 22.91
C ASP A 51 25.24 -24.84 23.02
N PHE A 52 24.31 -25.43 22.28
CA PHE A 52 24.17 -26.87 22.19
C PHE A 52 25.41 -27.51 21.55
N LEU A 53 25.92 -26.94 20.44
CA LEU A 53 27.10 -27.45 19.74
C LEU A 53 28.42 -27.19 20.47
N ARG A 54 28.49 -26.19 21.36
CA ARG A 54 29.64 -25.93 22.24
C ARG A 54 29.78 -26.95 23.37
N THR A 55 28.78 -27.80 23.57
CA THR A 55 28.83 -28.88 24.54
C THR A 55 29.71 -30.01 24.02
N ASP A 56 30.58 -30.55 24.86
CA ASP A 56 31.31 -31.78 24.53
C ASP A 56 30.38 -33.00 24.57
N PHE A 57 30.45 -33.81 23.52
CA PHE A 57 29.69 -35.05 23.40
C PHE A 57 30.63 -36.21 23.14
N ASP A 58 30.57 -37.24 23.98
CA ASP A 58 31.40 -38.44 23.83
C ASP A 58 31.06 -39.22 22.55
N ASN A 59 29.80 -39.15 22.10
CA ASN A 59 29.32 -39.78 20.86
C ASN A 59 27.94 -39.21 20.44
N ILE A 60 27.50 -39.59 19.24
CA ILE A 60 26.21 -39.15 18.66
C ILE A 60 25.02 -39.58 19.54
N THR A 61 25.07 -40.76 20.16
CA THR A 61 23.98 -41.24 21.03
C THR A 61 23.82 -40.34 22.27
N ALA A 62 24.94 -39.94 22.89
CA ALA A 62 24.94 -38.99 24.01
C ALA A 62 24.42 -37.61 23.59
N MET A 63 24.77 -37.15 22.38
CA MET A 63 24.23 -35.92 21.80
C MET A 63 22.71 -36.00 21.61
N LEU A 64 22.19 -37.08 21.03
CA LEU A 64 20.75 -37.27 20.81
C LEU A 64 19.98 -37.36 22.14
N GLN A 65 20.50 -38.08 23.13
CA GLN A 65 19.88 -38.15 24.46
C GLN A 65 19.84 -36.78 25.15
N LYS A 66 20.90 -35.98 25.00
CA LYS A 66 20.94 -34.62 25.55
C LYS A 66 19.99 -33.68 24.81
N LEU A 67 19.84 -33.82 23.49
CA LEU A 67 18.85 -33.08 22.72
C LEU A 67 17.42 -33.43 23.16
N LEU A 68 17.11 -34.73 23.28
CA LEU A 68 15.79 -35.20 23.74
C LEU A 68 15.44 -34.64 25.12
N ARG A 69 16.35 -34.75 26.09
CA ARG A 69 16.16 -34.17 27.43
C ARG A 69 16.00 -32.66 27.39
N TYR A 70 16.70 -31.97 26.49
CA TYR A 70 16.53 -30.53 26.31
C TYR A 70 15.14 -30.20 25.75
N VAL A 71 14.68 -30.94 24.75
CA VAL A 71 13.34 -30.77 24.17
C VAL A 71 12.25 -31.04 25.21
N GLU A 72 12.41 -32.09 26.01
CA GLU A 72 11.43 -32.46 27.05
C GLU A 72 11.33 -31.46 28.20
N HIS A 73 12.44 -30.81 28.59
CA HIS A 73 12.49 -30.03 29.83
C HIS A 73 12.79 -28.54 29.66
N LYS A 74 13.31 -28.10 28.51
CA LYS A 74 13.81 -26.73 28.32
C LYS A 74 13.24 -26.02 27.08
N VAL A 75 12.44 -26.70 26.27
CA VAL A 75 11.77 -26.10 25.12
C VAL A 75 10.39 -25.61 25.56
N SER A 76 10.27 -24.28 25.70
CA SER A 76 8.99 -23.61 25.91
C SER A 76 8.23 -23.48 24.58
N LYS A 77 6.92 -23.21 24.66
CA LYS A 77 6.10 -22.87 23.49
C LYS A 77 6.70 -21.74 22.66
N GLU A 78 7.22 -20.71 23.32
CA GLU A 78 7.89 -19.57 22.69
C GLU A 78 9.11 -19.99 21.85
N LYS A 79 9.94 -20.92 22.34
CA LYS A 79 11.08 -21.45 21.56
C LYS A 79 10.64 -22.24 20.33
N ILE A 80 9.54 -22.97 20.42
CA ILE A 80 8.93 -23.67 19.27
C ILE A 80 8.39 -22.65 18.27
N ASP A 81 7.73 -21.60 18.73
CA ASP A 81 7.21 -20.53 17.88
C ASP A 81 8.34 -19.77 17.17
N ASN A 82 9.47 -19.54 17.85
CA ASN A 82 10.68 -18.98 17.24
C ASN A 82 11.25 -19.90 16.17
N LEU A 83 11.40 -21.20 16.45
CA LEU A 83 11.87 -22.17 15.46
C LEU A 83 10.96 -22.23 14.23
N ASN A 84 9.63 -22.27 14.43
CA ASN A 84 8.65 -22.26 13.35
C ASN A 84 8.74 -20.98 12.51
N THR A 85 8.92 -19.82 13.16
CA THR A 85 9.11 -18.53 12.49
C THR A 85 10.31 -18.58 11.55
N ILE A 86 11.43 -19.17 12.00
CA ILE A 86 12.65 -19.32 11.18
C ILE A 86 12.46 -20.34 10.06
N CYS A 87 11.90 -21.52 10.34
CA CYS A 87 11.67 -22.55 9.33
C CYS A 87 10.77 -22.04 8.19
N LEU A 88 9.70 -21.32 8.53
CA LEU A 88 8.77 -20.76 7.55
C LEU A 88 9.36 -19.56 6.80
N SER A 89 10.29 -18.83 7.42
CA SER A 89 10.92 -17.64 6.83
C SER A 89 12.32 -17.89 6.27
N TRP A 90 12.80 -19.14 6.25
CA TRP A 90 14.21 -19.44 5.96
C TRP A 90 14.67 -18.92 4.61
N ASN A 91 13.87 -19.15 3.56
CA ASN A 91 14.19 -18.67 2.21
C ASN A 91 14.23 -17.13 2.15
N THR A 92 13.33 -16.46 2.85
CA THR A 92 13.30 -15.00 2.97
C THR A 92 14.55 -14.49 3.67
N ILE A 93 14.89 -15.04 4.83
CA ILE A 93 16.07 -14.67 5.61
C ILE A 93 17.35 -14.87 4.78
N VAL A 94 17.46 -16.00 4.07
CA VAL A 94 18.63 -16.28 3.23
C VAL A 94 18.73 -15.31 2.04
N GLN A 95 17.61 -14.99 1.40
CA GLN A 95 17.59 -14.02 0.29
C GLN A 95 17.91 -12.61 0.75
N ASP A 96 17.40 -12.21 1.92
CA ASP A 96 17.70 -10.94 2.57
C ASP A 96 19.16 -10.82 2.99
N ILE A 97 19.81 -11.89 3.43
CA ILE A 97 21.25 -11.86 3.77
C ILE A 97 22.12 -11.73 2.51
N MET A 98 21.72 -12.39 1.42
CA MET A 98 22.46 -12.38 0.16
C MET A 98 22.33 -11.04 -0.58
N ASP A 99 21.17 -10.39 -0.51
CA ASP A 99 20.88 -9.12 -1.18
C ASP A 99 19.81 -8.32 -0.41
N PRO A 100 20.17 -7.73 0.75
CA PRO A 100 19.21 -7.10 1.68
C PRO A 100 18.44 -5.95 1.05
N GLN A 101 19.10 -5.23 0.14
CA GLN A 101 18.48 -4.13 -0.59
C GLN A 101 17.73 -4.67 -1.81
N GLY A 102 18.35 -5.53 -2.63
CA GLY A 102 17.70 -6.02 -3.85
C GLY A 102 16.43 -6.84 -3.60
N TRP A 103 16.34 -7.59 -2.49
CA TRP A 103 15.13 -8.38 -2.18
C TRP A 103 13.95 -7.55 -1.69
N LEU A 104 14.19 -6.63 -0.74
CA LEU A 104 13.14 -5.73 -0.24
C LEU A 104 12.58 -4.89 -1.39
N HIS A 105 13.45 -4.36 -2.26
CA HIS A 105 13.03 -3.58 -3.43
C HIS A 105 12.38 -4.44 -4.51
N GLN A 106 12.78 -5.71 -4.68
CA GLN A 106 12.14 -6.63 -5.60
C GLN A 106 10.72 -6.98 -5.15
N LYS A 107 10.51 -7.17 -3.84
CA LYS A 107 9.18 -7.38 -3.27
C LYS A 107 8.31 -6.13 -3.38
N ASP A 108 8.87 -4.95 -3.07
CA ASP A 108 8.16 -3.68 -3.20
C ASP A 108 7.78 -3.39 -4.66
N LYS A 109 8.68 -3.71 -5.59
CA LYS A 109 8.44 -3.71 -7.03
C LYS A 109 7.30 -4.64 -7.42
N GLU A 110 7.33 -5.88 -6.98
CA GLU A 110 6.30 -6.88 -7.30
C GLU A 110 4.94 -6.43 -6.77
N LEU A 111 4.89 -5.87 -5.56
CA LEU A 111 3.68 -5.29 -4.99
C LEU A 111 3.14 -4.12 -5.82
N LEU A 112 3.98 -3.17 -6.24
CA LEU A 112 3.53 -2.05 -7.08
C LEU A 112 3.16 -2.47 -8.50
N GLU A 113 3.83 -3.49 -9.07
CA GLU A 113 3.48 -4.04 -10.38
C GLU A 113 2.13 -4.76 -10.38
N THR A 114 1.68 -5.21 -9.22
CA THR A 114 0.47 -6.01 -9.04
C THR A 114 -0.73 -5.21 -8.53
N ILE A 115 -0.63 -3.88 -8.39
CA ILE A 115 -1.81 -3.08 -8.03
C ILE A 115 -2.79 -3.04 -9.20
N GLU A 116 -4.00 -3.57 -9.00
CA GLU A 116 -5.04 -3.63 -10.03
C GLU A 116 -6.10 -2.55 -9.88
N SER A 117 -6.52 -2.27 -8.65
CA SER A 117 -7.62 -1.34 -8.39
C SER A 117 -7.55 -0.70 -7.01
N VAL A 118 -8.21 0.46 -6.90
CA VAL A 118 -8.39 1.24 -5.68
C VAL A 118 -9.82 1.09 -5.19
N TYR A 119 -9.96 0.84 -3.89
CA TYR A 119 -11.22 0.72 -3.18
C TYR A 119 -11.36 1.89 -2.21
N PHE A 120 -12.55 2.49 -2.22
CA PHE A 120 -12.98 3.45 -1.22
C PHE A 120 -13.89 2.72 -0.22
N CYS A 121 -13.33 2.35 0.94
CA CYS A 121 -14.13 1.72 2.00
C CYS A 121 -15.01 2.77 2.70
N GLU A 122 -16.32 2.56 2.67
CA GLU A 122 -17.31 3.46 3.28
C GLU A 122 -17.75 3.02 4.68
N ASP A 123 -17.45 1.77 5.03
CA ASP A 123 -18.09 1.13 6.15
C ASP A 123 -17.31 1.34 7.45
N LYS A 124 -17.78 2.33 8.22
CA LYS A 124 -17.66 2.46 9.69
C LYS A 124 -16.47 3.24 10.27
N ILE A 125 -15.55 3.77 9.46
CA ILE A 125 -14.41 4.54 9.99
C ILE A 125 -14.52 6.00 9.53
N PRO A 126 -14.40 7.00 10.43
CA PRO A 126 -14.43 8.42 10.08
C PRO A 126 -13.30 8.87 9.13
N ASN A 127 -12.38 7.98 8.77
CA ASN A 127 -11.33 8.17 7.78
C ASN A 127 -11.56 7.18 6.64
N LEU A 128 -11.89 7.71 5.46
CA LEU A 128 -12.00 6.90 4.25
C LEU A 128 -10.59 6.37 3.91
N GLN A 129 -10.38 5.07 4.08
CA GLN A 129 -9.11 4.44 3.74
C GLN A 129 -9.11 4.07 2.27
N ILE A 130 -8.11 4.58 1.53
CA ILE A 130 -7.79 4.09 0.20
C ILE A 130 -7.13 2.73 0.38
N LYS A 131 -7.71 1.70 -0.22
CA LYS A 131 -7.12 0.37 -0.25
C LYS A 131 -6.81 -0.03 -1.68
N CYS A 132 -5.65 -0.62 -1.92
CA CYS A 132 -5.27 -1.16 -3.22
C CYS A 132 -5.42 -2.68 -3.19
N SER A 133 -6.10 -3.28 -4.19
CA SER A 133 -6.11 -4.74 -4.34
C SER A 133 -4.88 -5.24 -5.06
N LEU A 134 -4.42 -6.40 -4.59
CA LEU A 134 -3.49 -7.27 -5.29
C LEU A 134 -4.28 -8.39 -6.01
N PRO A 135 -3.80 -8.93 -7.15
CA PRO A 135 -4.39 -10.08 -7.82
C PRO A 135 -4.45 -11.26 -6.87
N ALA A 136 -5.60 -11.92 -6.82
CA ALA A 136 -5.84 -13.12 -6.01
C ALA A 136 -5.06 -14.35 -6.55
N LYS A 137 -3.72 -14.31 -6.54
CA LYS A 137 -2.82 -15.43 -6.92
C LYS A 137 -1.46 -15.35 -6.21
N VAL A 138 -1.41 -15.40 -4.88
CA VAL A 138 -0.21 -15.84 -4.13
C VAL A 138 -0.56 -16.70 -2.91
N SER A 139 -1.66 -17.45 -2.95
CA SER A 139 -1.96 -18.46 -1.91
C SER A 139 -2.48 -19.75 -2.53
N ALA A 140 -1.66 -20.35 -3.40
CA ALA A 140 -1.75 -21.78 -3.66
C ALA A 140 -1.14 -22.52 -2.45
N ASN A 141 -1.90 -22.61 -1.36
CA ASN A 141 -1.83 -23.63 -0.30
C ASN A 141 -2.61 -23.16 0.94
N LYS A 142 -3.91 -22.93 0.81
CA LYS A 142 -4.84 -23.07 1.95
C LYS A 142 -6.14 -23.66 1.43
N GLU A 143 -6.22 -24.99 1.54
CA GLU A 143 -7.51 -25.66 1.59
C GLU A 143 -8.30 -25.15 2.79
N GLU A 144 -9.56 -24.85 2.52
CA GLU A 144 -10.70 -24.90 3.42
C GLU A 144 -10.62 -24.13 4.74
N LYS A 145 -11.24 -22.94 4.73
CA LYS A 145 -12.35 -22.61 5.66
C LYS A 145 -13.14 -21.42 5.10
N LYS A 146 -14.41 -21.68 4.78
CA LYS A 146 -15.45 -20.65 4.70
C LYS A 146 -15.67 -20.14 6.12
N ASP A 147 -15.21 -18.92 6.38
CA ASP A 147 -15.99 -17.85 7.05
C ASP A 147 -15.10 -16.61 7.24
N GLU A 148 -15.65 -15.46 6.84
CA GLU A 148 -15.31 -14.10 7.26
C GLU A 148 -13.84 -13.74 7.62
N SER A 149 -12.98 -13.55 6.60
CA SER A 149 -12.03 -12.42 6.56
C SER A 149 -11.31 -12.36 5.19
N LYS A 150 -11.95 -11.78 4.17
CA LYS A 150 -11.27 -11.42 2.91
C LYS A 150 -10.38 -10.16 3.05
N SER A 151 -9.80 -9.89 4.21
CA SER A 151 -9.05 -8.64 4.46
C SER A 151 -7.54 -8.73 4.19
N ASP A 152 -6.99 -9.93 3.95
CA ASP A 152 -5.53 -10.12 3.91
C ASP A 152 -4.84 -9.63 2.62
N ASP A 153 -5.58 -9.33 1.55
CA ASP A 153 -5.02 -8.93 0.24
C ASP A 153 -5.16 -7.42 -0.09
N LEU A 154 -5.47 -6.58 0.90
CA LEU A 154 -5.66 -5.15 0.70
C LEU A 154 -4.50 -4.34 1.31
N MET A 155 -3.81 -3.58 0.46
CA MET A 155 -2.77 -2.64 0.85
C MET A 155 -3.39 -1.29 1.25
N THR A 156 -2.97 -0.67 2.36
CA THR A 156 -3.48 0.65 2.77
C THR A 156 -2.75 1.79 2.05
N GLN A 157 -3.32 3.01 2.11
CA GLN A 157 -2.66 4.22 1.62
C GLN A 157 -1.25 4.40 2.19
N GLU A 158 -1.10 4.25 3.51
CA GLU A 158 0.18 4.41 4.19
C GLU A 158 1.18 3.37 3.70
N THR A 159 0.76 2.11 3.51
CA THR A 159 1.63 1.07 2.96
C THR A 159 2.03 1.39 1.51
N PHE A 160 1.12 1.89 0.68
CA PHE A 160 1.45 2.32 -0.67
C PHE A 160 2.48 3.46 -0.69
N GLU A 161 2.28 4.49 0.14
CA GLU A 161 3.21 5.63 0.26
C GLU A 161 4.57 5.17 0.74
N GLN A 162 4.64 4.36 1.80
CA GLN A 162 5.89 3.78 2.31
C GLN A 162 6.61 2.94 1.24
N LEU A 163 5.89 2.12 0.48
CA LEU A 163 6.47 1.33 -0.61
C LEU A 163 7.07 2.23 -1.69
N THR A 164 6.33 3.28 -2.06
CA THR A 164 6.74 4.23 -3.08
C THR A 164 7.95 5.03 -2.63
N ASP A 165 7.96 5.49 -1.39
CA ASP A 165 9.05 6.25 -0.78
C ASP A 165 10.31 5.39 -0.57
N ARG A 166 10.18 4.14 -0.12
CA ARG A 166 11.31 3.19 -0.01
C ARG A 166 11.94 2.92 -1.37
N LEU A 167 11.11 2.71 -2.39
CA LEU A 167 11.59 2.61 -3.76
C LEU A 167 12.28 3.91 -4.17
N LEU A 168 11.65 5.08 -4.01
CA LEU A 168 12.24 6.37 -4.40
C LEU A 168 13.57 6.66 -3.71
N MET A 169 13.68 6.40 -2.40
CA MET A 169 14.88 6.61 -1.60
C MET A 169 16.02 5.67 -2.02
N TYR A 170 15.72 4.40 -2.28
CA TYR A 170 16.70 3.51 -2.90
C TYR A 170 17.09 3.97 -4.31
N MET A 171 16.14 4.54 -5.04
CA MET A 171 16.30 4.98 -6.43
C MET A 171 17.14 6.26 -6.56
N THR A 172 17.24 7.10 -5.52
CA THR A 172 18.07 8.32 -5.48
C THR A 172 19.43 8.14 -4.81
N GLY A 173 19.65 7.02 -4.09
CA GLY A 173 20.94 6.69 -3.50
C GLY A 173 21.35 7.53 -2.28
N ASP A 174 20.51 8.46 -1.84
CA ASP A 174 20.70 9.28 -0.64
C ASP A 174 19.64 8.97 0.40
N ALA A 175 20.09 8.55 1.58
CA ALA A 175 19.27 8.49 2.80
C ALA A 175 18.99 9.90 3.38
N SER A 176 19.56 10.95 2.78
CA SER A 176 19.44 12.34 3.19
C SER A 176 18.54 13.13 2.24
N GLY A 177 17.24 12.83 2.27
CA GLY A 177 16.21 13.68 1.65
C GLY A 177 16.16 13.59 0.13
N VAL A 178 14.94 13.54 -0.41
CA VAL A 178 14.71 13.61 -1.84
C VAL A 178 15.07 15.01 -2.32
N ASP A 179 16.28 15.20 -2.83
CA ASP A 179 16.61 16.42 -3.57
C ASP A 179 15.72 16.45 -4.83
N THR A 180 14.81 17.41 -4.83
CA THR A 180 13.81 17.68 -5.88
C THR A 180 14.40 17.84 -7.29
N GLU A 181 15.72 17.99 -7.43
CA GLU A 181 16.39 18.10 -8.72
C GLU A 181 16.51 16.78 -9.47
N VAL A 182 16.70 15.63 -8.79
CA VAL A 182 16.71 14.30 -9.44
C VAL A 182 15.33 13.97 -10.03
N LEU A 183 14.27 14.57 -9.48
CA LEU A 183 12.90 14.47 -9.97
C LEU A 183 12.64 15.28 -11.25
N THR A 184 13.57 16.10 -11.75
CA THR A 184 13.39 16.87 -13.00
C THR A 184 14.06 16.24 -14.23
N GLN A 185 14.87 15.19 -14.07
CA GLN A 185 15.52 14.52 -15.20
C GLN A 185 14.50 13.78 -16.09
N LYS A 186 14.71 13.86 -17.41
CA LYS A 186 14.01 13.04 -18.41
C LYS A 186 14.10 11.58 -17.97
N GLY A 187 12.96 10.89 -17.89
CA GLY A 187 12.91 9.46 -17.56
C GLY A 187 13.78 8.63 -18.52
N PHE A 188 14.11 7.40 -18.15
CA PHE A 188 14.99 6.53 -18.93
C PHE A 188 14.54 6.41 -20.40
N SER A 189 13.23 6.34 -20.68
CA SER A 189 12.69 6.31 -22.04
C SER A 189 12.94 7.59 -22.85
N GLY A 190 13.23 8.71 -22.18
CA GLY A 190 13.55 10.01 -22.78
C GLY A 190 15.04 10.27 -22.97
N MET A 191 15.92 9.35 -22.53
CA MET A 191 17.38 9.46 -22.71
C MET A 191 17.76 9.37 -24.18
N THR A 192 18.66 10.26 -24.61
CA THR A 192 19.33 10.16 -25.91
C THR A 192 20.33 9.00 -25.92
N SER A 193 20.92 8.69 -27.07
CA SER A 193 21.98 7.68 -27.15
C SER A 193 23.22 8.06 -26.31
N GLU A 194 23.56 9.34 -26.26
CA GLU A 194 24.65 9.87 -25.44
C GLU A 194 24.34 9.74 -23.94
N ASP A 195 23.13 10.11 -23.53
CA ASP A 195 22.67 9.93 -22.15
C ASP A 195 22.69 8.46 -21.74
N THR A 196 22.32 7.56 -22.66
CA THR A 196 22.32 6.10 -22.42
C THR A 196 23.73 5.55 -22.21
N VAL A 197 24.73 6.07 -22.94
CA VAL A 197 26.15 5.72 -22.75
C VAL A 197 26.62 6.19 -21.37
N ASN A 198 26.35 7.45 -21.01
CA ASN A 198 26.74 8.01 -19.71
C ASN A 198 26.05 7.27 -18.55
N TRP A 199 24.77 6.96 -18.70
CA TRP A 199 24.01 6.15 -17.75
C TRP A 199 24.62 4.76 -17.56
N LEU A 200 25.01 4.08 -18.65
CA LEU A 200 25.61 2.76 -18.51
C LEU A 200 26.98 2.85 -17.81
N GLN A 201 27.77 3.89 -18.06
CA GLN A 201 29.03 4.16 -17.38
C GLN A 201 28.85 4.31 -15.86
N THR A 202 27.83 5.03 -15.39
CA THR A 202 27.56 5.17 -13.94
C THR A 202 27.17 3.82 -13.31
N HIS A 203 26.60 2.91 -14.09
CA HIS A 203 26.18 1.57 -13.64
C HIS A 203 27.26 0.49 -13.81
N LYS A 204 28.45 0.81 -14.33
CA LYS A 204 29.54 -0.18 -14.55
C LYS A 204 29.81 -1.05 -13.32
N LYS A 205 29.83 -0.44 -12.13
CA LYS A 205 30.12 -1.14 -10.87
C LYS A 205 29.05 -2.18 -10.48
N GLN A 206 27.85 -2.06 -11.04
CA GLN A 206 26.72 -2.97 -10.77
C GLN A 206 26.73 -4.20 -11.70
N ILE A 207 27.66 -4.27 -12.66
CA ILE A 207 27.79 -5.38 -13.62
C ILE A 207 29.17 -6.02 -13.45
N PRO A 208 29.43 -6.71 -12.32
CA PRO A 208 30.74 -7.28 -12.02
C PRO A 208 31.15 -8.38 -13.00
N SER A 209 30.19 -8.95 -13.73
CA SER A 209 30.41 -9.96 -14.77
C SER A 209 31.03 -9.40 -16.05
N MET A 210 31.07 -8.07 -16.21
CA MET A 210 31.57 -7.41 -17.42
C MET A 210 32.97 -6.83 -17.19
N ASP A 211 33.95 -7.38 -17.90
CA ASP A 211 35.30 -6.81 -17.93
C ASP A 211 35.34 -5.46 -18.69
N THR A 212 36.45 -4.73 -18.55
CA THR A 212 36.58 -3.38 -19.14
C THR A 212 36.54 -3.40 -20.67
N ASP A 213 37.02 -4.47 -21.30
CA ASP A 213 37.07 -4.58 -22.76
C ASP A 213 35.67 -4.84 -23.33
N THR A 214 34.94 -5.78 -22.74
CA THR A 214 33.54 -6.08 -23.06
C THR A 214 32.65 -4.85 -22.82
N PHE A 215 32.87 -4.15 -21.71
CA PHE A 215 32.14 -2.91 -21.40
C PHE A 215 32.37 -1.82 -22.46
N SER A 216 33.62 -1.67 -22.91
CA SER A 216 33.96 -0.71 -23.98
C SER A 216 33.30 -1.07 -25.32
N VAL A 217 33.20 -2.37 -25.65
CA VAL A 217 32.48 -2.85 -26.84
C VAL A 217 30.99 -2.53 -26.76
N VAL A 218 30.36 -2.76 -25.60
CA VAL A 218 28.93 -2.46 -25.39
C VAL A 218 28.67 -0.95 -25.55
N LEU A 219 29.47 -0.10 -24.90
CA LEU A 219 29.34 1.36 -25.03
C LEU A 219 29.52 1.83 -26.47
N LYS A 220 30.52 1.29 -27.17
CA LYS A 220 30.79 1.61 -28.57
C LYS A 220 29.61 1.23 -29.46
N ARG A 221 28.97 0.08 -29.22
CA ARG A 221 27.76 -0.31 -29.95
C ARG A 221 26.57 0.60 -29.66
N ILE A 222 26.31 0.94 -28.40
CA ILE A 222 25.25 1.88 -28.01
C ILE A 222 25.41 3.20 -28.76
N SER A 223 26.64 3.73 -28.80
CA SER A 223 26.97 4.95 -29.53
C SER A 223 26.80 4.79 -31.05
N LEU A 224 27.43 3.78 -31.66
CA LEU A 224 27.40 3.57 -33.12
C LEU A 224 26.00 3.31 -33.67
N GLN A 225 25.18 2.55 -32.94
CA GLN A 225 23.81 2.21 -33.36
C GLN A 225 22.78 3.23 -32.88
N SER A 226 23.21 4.34 -32.25
CA SER A 226 22.32 5.37 -31.71
C SER A 226 21.22 4.79 -30.82
N ILE A 227 21.57 3.82 -29.97
CA ILE A 227 20.63 3.13 -29.08
C ILE A 227 20.25 4.08 -27.96
N SER A 228 19.01 4.57 -27.98
CA SER A 228 18.44 5.41 -26.92
C SER A 228 17.74 4.56 -25.85
N GLY A 229 17.41 5.17 -24.70
CA GLY A 229 16.67 4.49 -23.65
C GLY A 229 15.30 3.97 -24.11
N ARG A 230 14.61 4.70 -25.01
CA ARG A 230 13.37 4.22 -25.66
C ARG A 230 13.57 2.91 -26.41
N VAL A 231 14.68 2.80 -27.15
CA VAL A 231 15.02 1.61 -27.94
C VAL A 231 15.23 0.42 -26.99
N LEU A 232 16.02 0.60 -25.93
CA LEU A 232 16.25 -0.44 -24.91
C LEU A 232 14.96 -0.91 -24.22
N CYS A 233 14.09 0.03 -23.83
CA CYS A 233 12.77 -0.28 -23.26
C CYS A 233 11.93 -1.16 -24.19
N SER A 234 11.96 -0.86 -25.50
CA SER A 234 11.16 -1.61 -26.48
C SER A 234 11.62 -3.05 -26.64
N PHE A 235 12.94 -3.30 -26.54
CA PHE A 235 13.50 -4.66 -26.60
C PHE A 235 13.17 -5.47 -25.36
N ILE A 236 13.25 -4.88 -24.17
CA ILE A 236 12.84 -5.57 -22.93
C ILE A 236 11.37 -5.96 -22.94
N LYS A 237 10.50 -5.10 -23.45
CA LYS A 237 9.05 -5.41 -23.55
C LYS A 237 8.74 -6.52 -24.54
N LYS A 238 9.54 -6.67 -25.61
CA LYS A 238 9.29 -7.66 -26.67
C LYS A 238 9.96 -9.00 -26.41
N ASN A 239 11.28 -9.00 -26.20
CA ASN A 239 12.07 -10.22 -25.98
C ASN A 239 13.46 -9.88 -25.41
N ALA A 240 13.77 -10.38 -24.22
CA ALA A 240 15.08 -10.18 -23.59
C ALA A 240 16.25 -10.74 -24.43
N ARG A 241 16.00 -11.74 -25.31
CA ARG A 241 17.04 -12.29 -26.21
C ARG A 241 17.51 -11.28 -27.26
N ASP A 242 16.71 -10.27 -27.60
CA ASP A 242 17.08 -9.29 -28.62
C ASP A 242 18.13 -8.29 -28.08
N ILE A 243 18.17 -8.09 -26.76
CA ILE A 243 19.15 -7.25 -26.07
C ILE A 243 20.56 -7.78 -26.27
N ARG A 244 20.72 -9.12 -26.27
CA ARG A 244 22.00 -9.78 -26.53
C ARG A 244 22.60 -9.33 -27.86
N ASN A 245 21.80 -9.39 -28.92
CA ASN A 245 22.25 -9.08 -30.29
C ASN A 245 22.61 -7.60 -30.46
N ILE A 246 21.96 -6.73 -29.70
CA ILE A 246 22.08 -5.28 -29.84
C ILE A 246 23.23 -4.74 -29.00
N LEU A 247 23.39 -5.24 -27.76
CA LEU A 247 24.41 -4.77 -26.84
C LEU A 247 25.73 -5.52 -26.99
N VAL A 248 25.69 -6.85 -27.12
CA VAL A 248 26.88 -7.72 -27.08
C VAL A 248 27.18 -8.36 -28.44
N GLY A 249 26.19 -8.44 -29.33
CA GLY A 249 26.33 -8.92 -30.72
C GLY A 249 26.74 -10.39 -30.85
N GLN A 250 27.11 -10.79 -32.07
CA GLN A 250 27.50 -12.18 -32.37
C GLN A 250 28.99 -12.46 -32.11
N ASP A 251 29.83 -11.43 -32.05
CA ASP A 251 31.29 -11.54 -31.96
C ASP A 251 31.84 -11.48 -30.52
N ALA A 252 31.04 -11.88 -29.53
CA ALA A 252 31.49 -11.89 -28.14
C ALA A 252 32.61 -12.93 -27.94
N HIS A 253 33.68 -12.56 -27.23
CA HIS A 253 34.77 -13.47 -26.93
C HIS A 253 34.23 -14.71 -26.18
N PRO A 254 34.63 -15.95 -26.53
CA PRO A 254 34.04 -17.18 -25.99
C PRO A 254 34.21 -17.35 -24.47
N SER A 255 35.09 -16.56 -23.82
CA SER A 255 35.25 -16.53 -22.36
C SER A 255 34.25 -15.62 -21.63
N VAL A 256 33.48 -14.80 -22.35
CA VAL A 256 32.54 -13.85 -21.76
C VAL A 256 31.21 -14.56 -21.50
N ASN A 257 30.73 -14.50 -20.26
CA ASN A 257 29.41 -15.01 -19.90
C ASN A 257 28.31 -14.02 -20.35
N VAL A 258 28.04 -14.01 -21.65
CA VAL A 258 27.07 -13.10 -22.29
C VAL A 258 25.68 -13.20 -21.67
N GLU A 259 25.23 -14.39 -21.29
CA GLU A 259 23.91 -14.59 -20.68
C GLU A 259 23.81 -13.93 -19.30
N GLN A 260 24.88 -14.00 -18.50
CA GLN A 260 24.92 -13.32 -17.20
C GLN A 260 24.90 -11.79 -17.38
N ILE A 261 25.69 -11.26 -18.31
CA ILE A 261 25.71 -9.83 -18.64
C ILE A 261 24.33 -9.35 -19.10
N VAL A 262 23.69 -10.07 -20.02
CA VAL A 262 22.35 -9.72 -20.53
C VAL A 262 21.32 -9.78 -19.40
N THR A 263 21.44 -10.74 -18.48
CA THR A 263 20.56 -10.84 -17.32
C THR A 263 20.72 -9.64 -16.38
N GLU A 264 21.96 -9.26 -16.04
CA GLU A 264 22.27 -8.11 -15.19
C GLU A 264 21.79 -6.80 -15.83
N LEU A 265 22.09 -6.57 -17.12
CA LEU A 265 21.60 -5.40 -17.87
C LEU A 265 20.06 -5.36 -17.95
N THR A 266 19.42 -6.49 -18.22
CA THR A 266 17.95 -6.58 -18.27
C THR A 266 17.34 -6.20 -16.93
N LYS A 267 17.94 -6.63 -15.81
CA LYS A 267 17.48 -6.25 -14.47
C LYS A 267 17.58 -4.75 -14.25
N ILE A 268 18.75 -4.16 -14.55
CA ILE A 268 19.01 -2.73 -14.37
C ILE A 268 18.03 -1.89 -15.24
N ILE A 269 17.83 -2.24 -16.51
CA ILE A 269 16.91 -1.49 -17.38
C ILE A 269 15.45 -1.69 -16.95
N LYS A 270 15.03 -2.93 -16.58
CA LYS A 270 13.69 -3.16 -16.03
C LYS A 270 13.44 -2.33 -14.76
N PHE A 271 14.49 -2.09 -13.98
CA PHE A 271 14.43 -1.26 -12.80
C PHE A 271 14.24 0.22 -13.15
N GLU A 272 14.98 0.76 -14.12
CA GLU A 272 14.77 2.12 -14.64
C GLU A 272 13.37 2.33 -15.24
N MET A 273 12.85 1.34 -15.97
CA MET A 273 11.49 1.36 -16.49
C MET A 273 10.44 1.44 -15.37
N LEU A 274 10.68 0.74 -14.26
CA LEU A 274 9.81 0.79 -13.09
C LEU A 274 9.87 2.15 -12.41
N LYS A 275 11.07 2.73 -12.23
CA LYS A 275 11.23 4.11 -11.70
C LYS A 275 10.35 5.09 -12.45
N GLU A 276 10.45 5.02 -13.78
CA GLU A 276 9.70 5.90 -14.67
C GLU A 276 8.19 5.65 -14.57
N LYS A 277 7.75 4.39 -14.48
CA LYS A 277 6.33 4.04 -14.27
C LYS A 277 5.81 4.56 -12.93
N ILE A 278 6.56 4.37 -11.84
CA ILE A 278 6.17 4.84 -10.51
C ILE A 278 5.99 6.36 -10.52
N LYS A 279 7.01 7.07 -11.04
CA LYS A 279 7.06 8.53 -11.07
C LYS A 279 6.00 9.14 -11.98
N ASN A 280 5.84 8.61 -13.20
CA ASN A 280 5.04 9.25 -14.24
C ASN A 280 3.61 8.71 -14.36
N ASP A 281 3.29 7.57 -13.73
CA ASP A 281 1.97 6.93 -13.82
C ASP A 281 1.38 6.66 -12.44
N LEU A 282 2.06 5.89 -11.59
CA LEU A 282 1.47 5.44 -10.31
C LEU A 282 1.26 6.58 -9.32
N ILE A 283 2.28 7.41 -9.06
CA ILE A 283 2.18 8.54 -8.10
C ILE A 283 1.12 9.54 -8.55
N PRO A 284 1.14 10.07 -9.81
CA PRO A 284 0.13 11.03 -10.24
C PRO A 284 -1.30 10.48 -10.16
N LYS A 285 -1.52 9.21 -10.56
CA LYS A 285 -2.84 8.57 -10.42
C LYS A 285 -3.26 8.44 -8.97
N PHE A 286 -2.33 8.06 -8.09
CA PHE A 286 -2.61 7.92 -6.67
C PHE A 286 -3.00 9.24 -6.02
N ASP A 287 -2.36 10.34 -6.39
CA ASP A 287 -2.75 11.67 -5.93
C ASP A 287 -4.17 12.06 -6.39
N ILE A 288 -4.56 11.68 -7.61
CA ILE A 288 -5.94 11.87 -8.08
C ILE A 288 -6.90 11.01 -7.23
N PHE A 289 -6.55 9.75 -6.91
CA PHE A 289 -7.36 8.91 -6.04
C PHE A 289 -7.52 9.49 -4.63
N LYS A 290 -6.47 10.10 -4.06
CA LYS A 290 -6.56 10.86 -2.80
C LYS A 290 -7.54 12.02 -2.90
N ASN A 291 -7.48 12.76 -4.00
CA ASN A 291 -8.41 13.87 -4.21
C ASN A 291 -9.86 13.39 -4.36
N ILE A 292 -10.10 12.26 -5.03
CA ILE A 292 -11.42 11.62 -5.10
C ILE A 292 -11.88 11.22 -3.69
N ALA A 293 -11.05 10.51 -2.91
CA ALA A 293 -11.35 10.14 -1.53
C ALA A 293 -11.70 11.35 -0.67
N LYS A 294 -10.91 12.42 -0.75
CA LYS A 294 -11.16 13.67 -0.03
C LYS A 294 -12.51 14.28 -0.38
N LYS A 295 -12.85 14.40 -1.66
CA LYS A 295 -14.15 14.93 -2.10
C LYS A 295 -15.32 14.06 -1.63
N ARG A 296 -15.16 12.73 -1.66
CA ARG A 296 -16.16 11.77 -1.11
C ARG A 296 -16.35 11.95 0.40
N MET A 297 -15.26 12.11 1.15
CA MET A 297 -15.31 12.39 2.60
C MET A 297 -16.01 13.72 2.89
N GLU A 298 -15.67 14.79 2.18
CA GLU A 298 -16.31 16.10 2.34
C GLU A 298 -17.80 16.03 2.02
N TYR A 299 -18.17 15.33 0.93
CA TYR A 299 -19.56 15.08 0.56
C TYR A 299 -20.30 14.31 1.67
N HIS A 300 -19.70 13.25 2.20
CA HIS A 300 -20.26 12.46 3.30
C HIS A 300 -20.39 13.27 4.60
N ALA A 301 -19.39 14.11 4.92
CA ALA A 301 -19.38 14.98 6.11
C ALA A 301 -20.45 16.08 6.01
N LEU A 302 -20.74 16.56 4.81
CA LEU A 302 -21.90 17.42 4.51
C LEU A 302 -23.23 16.66 4.47
N GLY A 303 -23.22 15.39 4.87
CA GLY A 303 -24.42 14.59 5.00
C GLY A 303 -24.95 14.16 3.64
N GLY A 304 -24.12 14.10 2.61
CA GLY A 304 -24.43 13.45 1.34
C GLY A 304 -24.30 11.93 1.47
N ARG A 305 -25.19 11.18 0.83
CA ARG A 305 -25.12 9.71 0.77
C ARG A 305 -25.47 9.14 -0.61
N GLU A 306 -26.04 9.95 -1.51
CA GLU A 306 -26.46 9.50 -2.84
C GLU A 306 -25.23 9.27 -3.72
N GLY A 307 -25.20 8.13 -4.42
CA GLY A 307 -24.13 7.77 -5.36
C GLY A 307 -22.78 7.52 -4.70
N LEU A 308 -22.74 7.31 -3.38
CA LEU A 308 -21.54 6.85 -2.68
C LEU A 308 -21.14 5.44 -3.16
N ASP A 309 -22.08 4.56 -3.45
CA ASP A 309 -21.78 3.26 -4.07
C ASP A 309 -21.19 3.38 -5.50
N ASP A 310 -21.38 4.53 -6.16
CA ASP A 310 -20.83 4.76 -7.49
C ASP A 310 -19.30 4.79 -7.41
N GLU A 311 -18.64 4.06 -8.31
CA GLU A 311 -17.18 4.12 -8.50
C GLU A 311 -16.41 3.87 -7.20
N GLN A 312 -16.99 3.05 -6.31
CA GLN A 312 -16.33 2.58 -5.09
C GLN A 312 -15.01 1.85 -5.40
N ILE A 313 -14.93 1.24 -6.58
CA ILE A 313 -13.75 0.57 -7.11
C ILE A 313 -13.33 1.27 -8.40
N ILE A 314 -12.09 1.74 -8.45
CA ILE A 314 -11.50 2.31 -9.66
C ILE A 314 -10.25 1.52 -10.05
N GLU A 315 -10.25 0.93 -11.24
CA GLU A 315 -9.11 0.16 -11.74
C GLU A 315 -7.94 1.07 -12.11
N PHE A 316 -6.71 0.71 -11.69
CA PHE A 316 -5.48 1.46 -11.96
C PHE A 316 -5.10 1.47 -13.46
N LYS A 317 -5.62 0.50 -14.22
CA LYS A 317 -5.45 0.42 -15.68
C LYS A 317 -6.18 1.53 -16.45
N LYS A 318 -7.16 2.21 -15.82
CA LYS A 318 -7.82 3.36 -16.44
C LYS A 318 -6.79 4.43 -16.76
N SER A 319 -7.02 5.16 -17.84
CA SER A 319 -6.16 6.28 -18.22
C SER A 319 -6.27 7.41 -17.19
N GLU A 320 -5.22 8.22 -17.07
CA GLU A 320 -5.23 9.39 -16.18
C GLU A 320 -6.40 10.34 -16.52
N THR A 321 -6.76 10.46 -17.81
CA THR A 321 -7.90 11.28 -18.25
C THR A 321 -9.24 10.76 -17.75
N GLU A 322 -9.45 9.45 -17.78
CA GLU A 322 -10.67 8.84 -17.22
C GLU A 322 -10.77 9.05 -15.71
N ILE A 323 -9.65 8.87 -14.98
CA ILE A 323 -9.61 9.05 -13.54
C ILE A 323 -9.83 10.53 -13.17
N LYS A 324 -9.27 11.47 -13.92
CA LYS A 324 -9.57 12.92 -13.79
C LYS A 324 -11.03 13.23 -14.07
N GLY A 325 -11.65 12.55 -15.03
CA GLY A 325 -13.08 12.68 -15.29
C GLY A 325 -13.93 12.28 -14.07
N ILE A 326 -13.56 11.21 -13.38
CA ILE A 326 -14.19 10.78 -12.12
C ILE A 326 -13.99 11.84 -11.04
N GLU A 327 -12.77 12.36 -10.89
CA GLU A 327 -12.47 13.42 -9.92
C GLU A 327 -13.33 14.68 -10.15
N GLU A 328 -13.49 15.10 -11.41
CA GLU A 328 -14.30 16.25 -11.78
C GLU A 328 -15.79 16.01 -11.50
N GLN A 329 -16.28 14.79 -11.75
CA GLN A 329 -17.67 14.41 -11.43
C GLN A 329 -17.93 14.50 -9.92
N TRP A 330 -17.03 13.97 -9.09
CA TRP A 330 -17.11 14.12 -7.64
C TRP A 330 -17.01 15.58 -7.19
N GLY A 331 -16.20 16.39 -7.86
CA GLY A 331 -16.13 17.85 -7.65
C GLY A 331 -17.48 18.52 -7.90
N LYS A 332 -18.09 18.26 -9.05
CA LYS A 332 -19.44 18.78 -9.40
C LYS A 332 -20.50 18.31 -8.40
N ARG A 333 -20.45 17.04 -7.97
CA ARG A 333 -21.39 16.47 -6.99
C ARG A 333 -21.27 17.17 -5.64
N LEU A 334 -20.05 17.34 -5.14
CA LEU A 334 -19.79 18.05 -3.89
C LEU A 334 -20.24 19.51 -3.95
N SER A 335 -19.89 20.25 -5.03
CA SER A 335 -20.30 21.64 -5.19
C SER A 335 -21.82 21.81 -5.25
N ARG A 336 -22.53 20.94 -5.99
CA ARG A 336 -24.00 20.95 -6.04
C ARG A 336 -24.62 20.69 -4.68
N TRP A 337 -24.11 19.69 -3.95
CA TRP A 337 -24.62 19.35 -2.62
C TRP A 337 -24.35 20.47 -1.60
N SER A 338 -23.16 21.03 -1.60
CA SER A 338 -22.80 22.17 -0.75
C SER A 338 -23.71 23.38 -1.02
N ALA A 339 -23.95 23.72 -2.28
CA ALA A 339 -24.86 24.79 -2.67
C ALA A 339 -26.31 24.50 -2.22
N TYR A 340 -26.77 23.26 -2.36
CA TYR A 340 -28.10 22.84 -1.90
C TYR A 340 -28.26 22.97 -0.38
N VAL A 341 -27.28 22.50 0.41
CA VAL A 341 -27.27 22.65 1.87
C VAL A 341 -27.28 24.14 2.27
N ALA A 342 -26.50 24.97 1.59
CA ALA A 342 -26.45 26.41 1.85
C ALA A 342 -27.78 27.10 1.54
N ASP A 343 -28.41 26.77 0.41
CA ASP A 343 -29.73 27.29 0.03
C ASP A 343 -30.81 26.90 1.05
N LEU A 344 -30.83 25.63 1.48
CA LEU A 344 -31.77 25.17 2.50
C LEU A 344 -31.57 25.86 3.85
N ARG A 345 -30.33 26.12 4.26
CA ARG A 345 -30.05 26.88 5.49
C ARG A 345 -30.50 28.34 5.40
N LYS A 346 -30.40 28.95 4.22
CA LYS A 346 -30.91 30.31 3.96
C LYS A 346 -32.44 30.35 3.94
N ARG A 347 -33.09 29.31 3.42
CA ARG A 347 -34.55 29.19 3.38
C ARG A 347 -35.15 28.85 4.73
N TYR A 348 -34.50 27.96 5.48
CA TYR A 348 -34.91 27.49 6.80
C TYR A 348 -33.82 27.84 7.82
N ASN A 349 -33.82 29.08 8.31
CA ASN A 349 -32.78 29.60 9.21
C ASN A 349 -32.55 28.72 10.45
N VAL A 350 -33.57 27.99 10.91
CA VAL A 350 -33.48 27.04 12.02
C VAL A 350 -32.44 25.92 11.81
N LEU A 351 -32.17 25.54 10.55
CA LEU A 351 -31.14 24.56 10.21
C LEU A 351 -29.71 25.05 10.50
N SER A 352 -29.50 26.36 10.65
CA SER A 352 -28.18 26.94 10.93
C SER A 352 -27.72 26.69 12.36
N TYR A 353 -28.64 26.37 13.28
CA TYR A 353 -28.31 26.02 14.67
C TYR A 353 -27.84 24.58 14.84
N PHE A 354 -27.98 23.75 13.80
CA PHE A 354 -27.60 22.34 13.85
C PHE A 354 -26.34 22.07 13.01
N THR A 355 -25.45 21.24 13.55
CA THR A 355 -24.42 20.60 12.71
C THR A 355 -25.08 19.61 11.75
N VAL A 356 -24.39 19.25 10.68
CA VAL A 356 -24.90 18.23 9.74
C VAL A 356 -25.15 16.89 10.43
N ASN A 357 -24.28 16.52 11.37
CA ASN A 357 -24.45 15.31 12.17
C ASN A 357 -25.69 15.38 13.06
N ASP A 358 -25.99 16.55 13.63
CA ASP A 358 -27.23 16.75 14.39
C ASP A 358 -28.45 16.61 13.51
N MET A 359 -28.45 17.27 12.35
CA MET A 359 -29.54 17.17 11.37
C MET A 359 -29.75 15.72 10.92
N ARG A 360 -28.67 14.98 10.66
CA ARG A 360 -28.72 13.56 10.27
C ARG A 360 -29.27 12.68 11.42
N SER A 361 -28.74 12.84 12.63
CA SER A 361 -29.21 12.13 13.81
C SER A 361 -30.69 12.38 14.08
N LEU A 362 -31.13 13.63 13.97
CA LEU A 362 -32.52 14.03 14.14
C LEU A 362 -33.42 13.39 13.06
N ASN A 363 -33.01 13.43 11.80
CA ASN A 363 -33.73 12.77 10.71
C ASN A 363 -33.82 11.25 10.90
N THR A 364 -32.74 10.60 11.33
CA THR A 364 -32.73 9.16 11.62
C THR A 364 -33.69 8.81 12.77
N ASN A 365 -33.69 9.61 13.84
CA ASN A 365 -34.59 9.39 14.97
C ASN A 365 -36.06 9.61 14.56
N LEU A 366 -36.34 10.62 13.73
CA LEU A 366 -37.67 10.84 13.16
C LEU A 366 -38.09 9.66 12.28
N GLN A 367 -37.24 9.18 11.36
CA GLN A 367 -37.51 7.98 10.57
C GLN A 367 -37.85 6.78 11.44
N LYS A 368 -37.04 6.50 12.47
CA LYS A 368 -37.29 5.40 13.41
C LYS A 368 -38.60 5.59 14.18
N TYR A 369 -38.94 6.82 14.58
CA TYR A 369 -40.18 7.12 15.29
C TYR A 369 -41.42 6.76 14.44
N PHE A 370 -41.36 6.98 13.13
CA PHE A 370 -42.43 6.61 12.21
C PHE A 370 -42.47 5.11 11.87
N GLN A 371 -41.35 4.39 12.03
CA GLN A 371 -41.23 2.97 11.68
C GLN A 371 -41.41 2.01 12.87
N GLN A 372 -41.13 2.44 14.11
CA GLN A 372 -41.07 1.58 15.29
C GLN A 372 -42.22 1.83 16.28
N GLY A 373 -42.56 0.78 17.05
CA GLY A 373 -43.61 0.84 18.07
C GLY A 373 -43.18 1.51 19.38
N ASN A 374 -41.90 1.48 19.75
CA ASN A 374 -41.39 2.18 20.94
C ASN A 374 -41.02 3.64 20.60
N LYS A 375 -41.94 4.54 20.89
CA LYS A 375 -41.87 5.96 20.51
C LYS A 375 -41.31 6.87 21.59
N ILE A 376 -41.27 6.41 22.85
CA ILE A 376 -41.01 7.27 24.01
C ILE A 376 -39.54 7.69 24.07
N ASP A 377 -38.60 6.75 23.93
CA ASP A 377 -37.17 7.04 23.98
C ASP A 377 -36.72 7.91 22.79
N LEU A 378 -37.25 7.61 21.60
CA LEU A 378 -36.98 8.39 20.38
C LEU A 378 -37.53 9.83 20.48
N LEU A 379 -38.72 10.00 21.09
CA LEU A 379 -39.31 11.32 21.30
C LEU A 379 -38.48 12.16 22.28
N ALA A 380 -37.95 11.55 23.34
CA ALA A 380 -37.06 12.23 24.28
C ALA A 380 -35.78 12.72 23.59
N ASP A 381 -35.15 11.89 22.75
CA ASP A 381 -33.96 12.27 21.98
C ASP A 381 -34.23 13.39 20.96
N ILE A 382 -35.34 13.29 20.24
CA ILE A 382 -35.80 14.31 19.29
C ILE A 382 -36.07 15.63 20.02
N ALA A 383 -36.80 15.56 21.14
CA ALA A 383 -37.15 16.74 21.93
C ALA A 383 -35.91 17.40 22.53
N SER A 384 -34.98 16.63 23.08
CA SER A 384 -33.72 17.14 23.62
C SER A 384 -32.94 17.98 22.59
N LYS A 385 -32.86 17.52 21.33
CA LYS A 385 -32.18 18.27 20.25
C LYS A 385 -32.94 19.52 19.79
N ILE A 386 -34.28 19.48 19.76
CA ILE A 386 -35.10 20.61 19.29
C ILE A 386 -35.23 21.69 20.38
N SER A 387 -35.45 21.27 21.63
CA SER A 387 -35.59 22.18 22.78
C SER A 387 -34.31 22.94 23.10
N PHE A 388 -33.14 22.47 22.63
CA PHE A 388 -31.89 23.25 22.71
C PHE A 388 -31.98 24.61 21.97
N ILE A 389 -32.74 24.67 20.87
CA ILE A 389 -32.88 25.89 20.05
C ILE A 389 -34.11 26.69 20.46
N ASN A 390 -35.19 26.00 20.81
CA ASN A 390 -36.39 26.63 21.33
C ASN A 390 -36.79 26.00 22.66
N PRO A 391 -36.27 26.52 23.79
CA PRO A 391 -36.53 25.95 25.12
C PRO A 391 -37.99 26.07 25.55
N ASN A 392 -38.80 26.86 24.84
CA ASN A 392 -40.23 27.03 25.12
C ASN A 392 -41.08 25.92 24.49
N LEU A 393 -40.52 25.07 23.62
CA LEU A 393 -41.22 23.91 23.07
C LEU A 393 -41.21 22.76 24.07
N SER A 394 -42.40 22.35 24.52
CA SER A 394 -42.54 21.15 25.34
C SER A 394 -42.46 19.88 24.49
N ILE A 395 -42.15 18.74 25.12
CA ILE A 395 -42.18 17.42 24.48
C ILE A 395 -43.53 17.17 23.80
N ARG A 396 -44.64 17.63 24.41
CA ARG A 396 -46.00 17.49 23.85
C ARG A 396 -46.19 18.31 22.58
N ASP A 397 -45.61 19.51 22.48
CA ASP A 397 -45.70 20.34 21.28
C ASP A 397 -44.95 19.70 20.10
N ILE A 398 -43.81 19.08 20.41
CA ILE A 398 -42.98 18.36 19.43
C ILE A 398 -43.72 17.09 18.97
N GLU A 399 -44.29 16.32 19.90
CA GLU A 399 -45.09 15.13 19.58
C GLU A 399 -46.31 15.48 18.72
N GLN A 400 -47.03 16.55 19.05
CA GLN A 400 -48.14 17.03 18.22
C GLN A 400 -47.67 17.41 16.82
N SER A 401 -46.54 18.11 16.70
CA SER A 401 -45.96 18.49 15.41
C SER A 401 -45.55 17.27 14.57
N ILE A 402 -45.02 16.23 15.20
CA ILE A 402 -44.69 14.95 14.54
C ILE A 402 -45.98 14.25 14.09
N ASN A 403 -46.99 14.16 14.95
CA ASN A 403 -48.27 13.49 14.65
C ASN A 403 -49.10 14.19 13.57
N LEU A 404 -48.94 15.51 13.38
CA LEU A 404 -49.53 16.23 12.24
C LEU A 404 -48.95 15.77 10.90
N LYS A 405 -47.72 15.24 10.89
CA LYS A 405 -47.11 14.64 9.71
C LYS A 405 -47.57 13.18 9.61
N LYS A 406 -48.32 12.84 8.56
CA LYS A 406 -48.86 11.48 8.36
C LYS A 406 -47.79 10.44 8.02
N GLN A 407 -46.67 10.87 7.43
CA GLN A 407 -45.57 10.01 7.01
C GLN A 407 -44.24 10.79 6.99
N TRP A 408 -43.12 10.08 7.15
CA TRP A 408 -41.78 10.63 7.02
C TRP A 408 -41.03 9.92 5.88
N ASN A 409 -41.21 10.43 4.67
CA ASN A 409 -40.55 9.90 3.46
C ASN A 409 -39.19 10.57 3.28
N ALA A 410 -38.24 10.34 4.18
CA ALA A 410 -36.89 10.83 3.96
C ALA A 410 -36.14 9.91 3.00
N ASP A 411 -36.45 10.03 1.71
CA ASP A 411 -35.54 9.60 0.65
C ASP A 411 -34.18 10.28 0.87
N VAL A 412 -33.11 9.57 0.51
CA VAL A 412 -31.72 9.99 0.75
C VAL A 412 -31.41 11.38 0.16
N LYS A 413 -32.19 11.82 -0.82
CA LYS A 413 -32.03 13.08 -1.54
C LYS A 413 -32.71 14.29 -0.88
N ASP A 414 -33.88 14.08 -0.27
CA ASP A 414 -34.75 15.18 0.18
C ASP A 414 -34.88 15.29 1.71
N TRP A 415 -34.17 14.42 2.45
CA TRP A 415 -34.23 14.39 3.91
C TRP A 415 -33.98 15.75 4.57
N LEU A 416 -33.05 16.55 4.05
CA LEU A 416 -32.69 17.85 4.64
C LEU A 416 -33.77 18.91 4.40
N TYR A 417 -34.41 18.89 3.22
CA TYR A 417 -35.54 19.76 2.91
C TYR A 417 -36.72 19.45 3.85
N GLN A 418 -37.06 18.17 4.01
CA GLN A 418 -38.16 17.74 4.87
C GLN A 418 -37.92 18.03 6.34
N LEU A 419 -36.66 17.98 6.77
CA LEU A 419 -36.27 18.37 8.11
C LEU A 419 -36.42 19.88 8.31
N GLY A 420 -35.95 20.69 7.36
CA GLY A 420 -36.09 22.16 7.40
C GLY A 420 -37.55 22.60 7.44
N GLU A 421 -38.40 21.99 6.62
CA GLU A 421 -39.84 22.24 6.61
C GLU A 421 -40.49 21.86 7.96
N PHE A 422 -40.19 20.66 8.49
CA PHE A 422 -40.70 20.22 9.78
C PHE A 422 -40.32 21.17 10.92
N LEU A 423 -39.04 21.54 11.00
CA LEU A 423 -38.54 22.44 12.03
C LEU A 423 -39.09 23.85 11.92
N SER A 424 -39.38 24.32 10.70
CA SER A 424 -39.95 25.66 10.47
C SER A 424 -41.46 25.71 10.72
N ASN A 425 -42.16 24.58 10.52
CA ASN A 425 -43.62 24.47 10.72
C ASN A 425 -44.03 24.08 12.13
N SER A 426 -43.18 23.33 12.86
CA SER A 426 -43.28 23.29 14.32
C SER A 426 -43.19 24.73 14.82
N LYS A 427 -43.92 25.11 15.88
CA LYS A 427 -44.02 26.50 16.37
C LYS A 427 -42.70 27.11 16.91
N ALA A 428 -41.56 26.72 16.36
CA ALA A 428 -40.20 27.12 16.69
C ALA A 428 -39.84 28.57 16.28
N GLN A 429 -40.73 29.30 15.57
CA GLN A 429 -40.53 30.69 15.13
C GLN A 429 -41.40 31.73 15.87
N ARG A 430 -41.71 31.54 17.15
CA ARG A 430 -42.15 32.67 17.98
C ARG A 430 -41.17 32.94 19.10
#